data_AF-A0A3S1CP83-F1
#
_entry.id   AF-A0A3S1CP83-F1
#
_cell.length_a   1.000
_cell.length_b   1.000
_cell.length_c   1.000
_cell.angle_alpha   90.00
_cell.angle_beta   90.00
_cell.angle_gamma   90.00
#
_symmetry.space_group_name_H-M   'P 1'
#
loop_
_entity.id
_entity.type
_entity.pdbx_description
1 polymer ?
#
loop_
_entity_poly.entity_id
_entity_poly.type
_entity_poly.pdbx_seq_one_letter_code
_entity_poly.pdbx_strand_id
1 'polypeptide(L)' 'MSENLADWQPRPRPERKVLDGRTVRLEPLSAEKHGDGLFEASAVADGDTRFRWLFDTVPETRADLQ' A
#
# COMPACT_ATOMS: atom_id res chain seq x y z
N MET A 1 -18.25 -6.56 -29.66
CA MET A 1 -18.08 -5.63 -28.53
C MET A 1 -17.92 -4.25 -29.13
N SER A 2 -18.91 -3.37 -28.99
CA SER A 2 -18.84 -2.02 -29.54
C SER A 2 -18.30 -1.11 -28.43
N GLU A 3 -17.03 -0.76 -28.50
CA GLU A 3 -16.47 0.30 -27.65
C GLU A 3 -16.67 1.63 -28.37
N ASN A 4 -17.84 2.22 -28.20
CA ASN A 4 -18.06 3.60 -28.59
C ASN A 4 -17.42 4.51 -27.52
N LEU A 5 -16.27 5.09 -27.85
CA LEU A 5 -15.49 5.99 -27.00
C LEU A 5 -15.68 7.47 -27.38
N ALA A 6 -16.69 7.81 -28.19
CA ALA A 6 -16.90 9.17 -28.69
C ALA A 6 -17.03 10.23 -27.58
N ASP A 7 -17.55 9.83 -26.42
CA ASP A 7 -17.77 10.70 -25.26
C ASP A 7 -16.89 10.32 -24.06
N TRP A 8 -15.76 9.63 -24.29
CA TRP A 8 -14.86 9.25 -23.21
C TRP A 8 -14.35 10.48 -22.44
N GLN A 9 -14.35 10.38 -21.10
CA GLN A 9 -13.87 11.42 -20.19
C GLN A 9 -12.92 10.82 -19.14
N PRO A 10 -11.95 11.61 -18.64
CA PRO A 10 -11.09 11.19 -17.54
C PRO A 10 -11.88 10.70 -16.33
N ARG A 11 -11.37 9.66 -15.67
CA ARG A 11 -11.95 9.19 -14.41
C ARG A 11 -11.47 10.05 -13.25
N PRO A 12 -12.29 10.22 -12.20
CA PRO A 12 -11.87 10.89 -11.00
C PRO A 12 -10.62 10.24 -10.38
N ARG A 13 -9.80 11.04 -9.69
CA ARG A 13 -8.70 10.51 -8.88
C ARG A 13 -9.27 9.66 -7.73
N PRO A 14 -8.52 8.64 -7.26
CA PRO A 14 -8.93 7.87 -6.10
C PRO A 14 -8.97 8.74 -4.83
N GLU A 15 -9.96 8.47 -3.99
CA GLU A 15 -10.10 9.09 -2.67
C GLU A 15 -9.29 8.33 -1.62
N ARG A 16 -8.78 9.03 -0.61
CA ARG A 16 -8.21 8.42 0.60
C ARG A 16 -9.33 8.00 1.55
N LYS A 17 -9.91 6.82 1.31
CA LYS A 17 -10.95 6.23 2.16
C LYS A 17 -10.65 4.80 2.55
N VAL A 18 -11.31 4.35 3.60
CA VAL A 18 -11.28 2.95 4.00
C VAL A 18 -12.07 2.11 3.00
N LEU A 19 -11.52 0.97 2.62
CA LEU A 19 -12.20 -0.07 1.84
C LEU A 19 -12.36 -1.30 2.75
N ASP A 20 -13.59 -1.61 3.12
CA ASP A 20 -13.90 -2.68 4.06
C ASP A 20 -14.44 -3.91 3.32
N GLY A 21 -13.62 -4.96 3.23
CA GLY A 21 -13.93 -6.19 2.51
C GLY A 21 -14.28 -7.35 3.44
N ARG A 22 -14.53 -8.52 2.85
CA ARG A 22 -14.91 -9.72 3.62
C ARG A 22 -13.78 -10.25 4.52
N THR A 23 -12.54 -10.18 4.04
CA THR A 23 -11.35 -10.78 4.69
C THR A 23 -10.23 -9.79 4.94
N VAL A 24 -10.32 -8.59 4.36
CA VAL A 24 -9.27 -7.58 4.40
C VAL A 24 -9.94 -6.20 4.48
N ARG A 25 -9.31 -5.32 5.24
CA ARG A 25 -9.63 -3.90 5.34
C ARG A 25 -8.42 -3.10 4.88
N LEU A 26 -8.63 -2.18 3.95
CA LEU A 26 -7.59 -1.26 3.47
C LEU A 26 -7.85 0.13 4.04
N GLU A 27 -6.85 0.72 4.67
CA GLU A 27 -6.93 2.05 5.23
C GLU A 27 -5.97 3.02 4.53
N PRO A 28 -6.29 4.32 4.46
CA PRO A 28 -5.31 5.32 4.07
C PRO A 28 -4.10 5.26 5.00
N LEU A 29 -2.91 5.07 4.41
CA LEU A 29 -1.67 4.93 5.16
C LEU A 29 -1.44 6.13 6.08
N SER A 30 -1.02 5.84 7.31
CA SER A 30 -0.73 6.81 8.38
C SER A 30 0.42 6.25 9.21
N ALA A 31 1.50 7.03 9.33
CA ALA A 31 2.68 6.62 10.08
C ALA A 31 2.37 6.42 11.57
N GLU A 32 1.58 7.33 12.16
CA GLU A 32 1.13 7.25 13.56
C GLU A 32 0.32 5.99 13.83
N LYS A 33 -0.61 5.64 12.93
CA LYS A 33 -1.53 4.51 13.14
C LYS A 33 -0.94 3.15 12.76
N HIS A 34 -0.17 3.09 11.68
CA HIS A 34 0.19 1.83 11.04
C HIS A 34 1.68 1.50 11.11
N GLY A 35 2.55 2.47 11.43
CA GLY A 35 3.97 2.28 11.20
C GLY A 35 4.60 1.21 12.11
N ASP A 36 4.09 1.01 13.33
CA ASP A 36 4.59 -0.06 14.22
C ASP A 36 4.24 -1.44 13.66
N GLY A 37 2.98 -1.66 13.27
CA GLY A 37 2.55 -2.92 12.68
C GLY A 37 3.18 -3.19 11.30
N LEU A 38 3.43 -2.14 10.51
CA LEU A 38 4.16 -2.28 9.25
C LEU A 38 5.63 -2.61 9.49
N PHE A 39 6.28 -2.00 10.48
CA PHE A 39 7.65 -2.33 10.85
C PHE A 39 7.76 -3.81 11.25
N GLU A 40 6.91 -4.28 12.15
CA GLU A 40 6.88 -5.69 12.57
C GLU A 40 6.63 -6.66 11.41
N ALA A 41 5.77 -6.30 10.46
CA ALA A 41 5.48 -7.13 9.30
C ALA A 41 6.61 -7.14 8.24
N SER A 42 7.42 -6.08 8.20
CA SER A 42 8.48 -5.86 7.20
C SER A 42 9.87 -6.29 7.69
N ALA A 43 10.22 -6.02 8.95
CA ALA A 43 11.53 -6.31 9.57
C ALA A 43 11.63 -7.77 10.06
N VAL A 44 11.34 -8.71 9.16
CA VAL A 44 11.37 -10.16 9.42
C VAL A 44 12.66 -10.80 8.93
N ALA A 45 12.98 -11.99 9.43
CA ALA A 45 14.23 -12.69 9.11
C ALA A 45 14.44 -12.96 7.60
N ASP A 46 13.37 -13.10 6.83
CA ASP A 46 13.40 -13.27 5.37
C ASP A 46 13.18 -11.95 4.59
N GLY A 47 13.32 -10.80 5.26
CA GLY A 47 13.08 -9.46 4.70
C GLY A 47 13.80 -9.23 3.37
N ASP A 48 15.09 -9.57 3.29
CA ASP A 48 15.89 -9.40 2.07
C ASP A 48 15.30 -10.13 0.85
N THR A 49 14.62 -11.25 1.09
CA THR A 49 13.94 -11.99 0.02
C THR A 49 12.65 -11.30 -0.39
N ARG A 50 11.89 -10.74 0.57
CA ARG A 50 10.63 -10.02 0.30
C ARG A 50 10.86 -8.71 -0.43
N PHE A 51 11.94 -8.00 -0.11
CA PHE A 51 12.26 -6.69 -0.66
C PHE A 51 13.15 -6.76 -1.91
N ARG A 52 13.66 -7.94 -2.29
CA ARG A 52 14.63 -8.14 -3.41
C ARG A 52 14.29 -7.40 -4.71
N TRP A 53 13.01 -7.27 -5.03
CA TRP A 53 12.53 -6.65 -6.27
C TRP A 53 11.61 -5.45 -6.04
N LEU A 54 11.50 -4.98 -4.80
CA LEU A 54 10.78 -3.76 -4.48
C LEU A 54 11.70 -2.56 -4.71
N PHE A 55 11.10 -1.40 -4.94
CA PHE A 55 11.82 -0.13 -5.08
C PHE A 55 12.27 0.43 -3.71
N ASP A 56 12.45 -0.44 -2.73
CA ASP A 56 12.67 -0.12 -1.32
C ASP A 56 13.51 -1.22 -0.65
N THR A 57 14.10 -0.92 0.50
CA THR A 57 14.88 -1.86 1.32
C THR A 57 14.12 -2.27 2.56
N VAL A 58 14.56 -3.36 3.20
CA VAL A 58 14.00 -3.75 4.50
C VAL A 58 14.27 -2.62 5.50
N PRO A 59 13.26 -2.12 6.22
CA PRO A 59 13.50 -1.11 7.25
C PRO A 59 14.31 -1.72 8.39
N GLU A 60 15.42 -1.08 8.77
CA GLU A 60 16.25 -1.52 9.89
C GLU A 60 15.69 -1.01 11.22
N THR A 61 15.06 0.15 11.18
CA THR A 61 14.48 0.81 12.34
C THR A 61 13.06 1.30 12.04
N ARG A 62 12.29 1.48 13.11
CA ARG A 62 10.94 2.08 13.01
C ARG A 62 10.95 3.49 12.41
N ALA A 63 12.04 4.24 12.60
CA ALA A 63 12.18 5.59 12.06
C ALA A 63 12.27 5.62 10.52
N ASP A 64 12.62 4.49 9.89
CA ASP A 64 12.73 4.39 8.43
C ASP A 64 11.34 4.37 7.74
N LEU A 65 10.26 4.11 8.49
CA LEU A 65 8.87 4.07 8.01
C LEU A 65 8.07 5.34 8.37
N GLN A 66 8.68 6.53 8.23
CA GLN A 66 8.03 7.81 8.51
C GLN A 66 7.51 8.54 7.26
#